data_AF-A0A090T347-F1
#
_entry.id   AF-A0A090T347-F1
#
_cell.length_a   1.000
_cell.length_b   1.000
_cell.length_c   1.000
_cell.angle_alpha   90.00
_cell.angle_beta   90.00
_cell.angle_gamma   90.00
#
_symmetry.space_group_name_H-M   'P 1'
#
loop_
_entity.id
_entity.type
_entity.pdbx_description
1 polymer ?
#
loop_
_entity_poly.entity_id
_entity_poly.type
_entity_poly.pdbx_seq_one_letter_code
_entity_poly.pdbx_strand_id
1 'polypeptide(L)'
;MVNPSPGESPDAFLAIKLTLQSNYSFSIDIQKQDYSIEHWEGLFTANDDTIILGLNSDEPQVYSYSGNHNMLNLNGVVFTKALSNSLAGIWSSVSVSGDDKHAQDIARMDLILQPDFVFTFRVSSSEGSEAIHSGVYYTEDDHIVLLYQDGEHDATYTLDQDELTLEVEDGDMFAVLNRIR
;
A
#
# COMPACT_ATOMS: atom_id res chain seq x y z
N MET A 1 -12.30 14.44 17.24
CA MET A 1 -12.96 13.88 18.45
C MET A 1 -12.75 12.38 18.44
N VAL A 2 -12.68 11.73 19.61
CA VAL A 2 -12.34 10.30 19.79
C VAL A 2 -13.61 9.57 20.29
N ASN A 3 -13.78 8.25 20.05
CA ASN A 3 -14.98 7.50 20.46
C ASN A 3 -15.34 7.79 21.93
N PRO A 4 -16.51 8.40 22.21
CA PRO A 4 -16.91 8.76 23.57
C PRO A 4 -17.44 7.57 24.38
N SER A 5 -17.70 6.42 23.76
CA SER A 5 -18.33 5.26 24.40
C SER A 5 -17.72 3.92 23.95
N PRO A 6 -16.43 3.63 24.21
CA PRO A 6 -15.79 2.38 23.81
C PRO A 6 -16.37 1.11 24.46
N GLY A 7 -17.18 1.25 25.53
CA GLY A 7 -17.79 0.15 26.27
C GLY A 7 -19.25 -0.16 25.93
N GLU A 8 -19.92 0.64 25.10
CA GLU A 8 -21.28 0.36 24.65
C GLU A 8 -21.23 -0.40 23.31
N SER A 9 -21.72 -1.64 23.31
CA SER A 9 -21.87 -2.43 22.08
C SER A 9 -22.96 -1.81 21.20
N PRO A 10 -22.78 -1.79 19.88
CA PRO A 10 -22.84 -0.54 19.12
C PRO A 10 -24.23 -0.23 18.60
N ASP A 11 -24.51 1.05 18.40
CA ASP A 11 -25.39 1.46 17.31
C ASP A 11 -25.11 0.58 16.10
N ALA A 12 -26.13 -0.09 15.55
CA ALA A 12 -25.91 -1.00 14.45
C ALA A 12 -25.26 -0.24 13.26
N PHE A 13 -24.08 -0.69 12.85
CA PHE A 13 -23.27 -0.05 11.81
C PHE A 13 -23.26 -0.87 10.52
N LEU A 14 -23.10 -0.20 9.39
CA LEU A 14 -22.99 -0.78 8.06
C LEU A 14 -21.53 -1.00 7.68
N ALA A 15 -20.66 -0.02 7.98
CA ALA A 15 -19.26 -0.05 7.62
C ALA A 15 -18.44 0.80 8.59
N ILE A 16 -17.18 0.42 8.78
CA ILE A 16 -16.17 1.20 9.48
C ILE A 16 -14.99 1.35 8.52
N LYS A 17 -14.57 2.58 8.25
CA LYS A 17 -13.37 2.89 7.49
C LYS A 17 -12.34 3.49 8.43
N LEU A 18 -11.20 2.82 8.56
CA LEU A 18 -10.03 3.33 9.26
C LEU A 18 -8.99 3.81 8.23
N THR A 19 -8.48 5.02 8.41
CA THR A 19 -7.37 5.57 7.65
C THR A 19 -6.22 5.87 8.61
N LEU A 20 -5.02 5.38 8.29
CA LEU A 20 -3.78 5.68 9.00
C LEU A 20 -2.82 6.34 8.00
N GLN A 21 -2.25 7.48 8.37
CA GLN A 21 -1.33 8.24 7.54
C GLN A 21 0.10 8.18 8.10
N SER A 22 1.10 8.27 7.22
CA SER A 22 2.53 8.23 7.58
C SER A 22 2.96 9.41 8.47
N ASN A 23 2.19 10.50 8.49
CA ASN A 23 2.36 11.63 9.40
C ASN A 23 1.81 11.39 10.82
N TYR A 24 1.49 10.15 11.17
CA TYR A 24 0.93 9.73 12.48
C TYR A 24 -0.47 10.26 12.78
N SER A 25 -1.22 10.69 11.76
CA SER A 25 -2.64 11.01 11.90
C SER A 25 -3.55 9.85 11.51
N PHE A 26 -4.71 9.77 12.13
CA PHE A 26 -5.74 8.78 11.81
C PHE A 26 -7.09 9.45 11.59
N SER A 27 -7.94 8.77 10.82
CA SER A 27 -9.38 9.05 10.81
C SER A 27 -10.19 7.75 10.80
N ILE A 28 -11.37 7.79 11.42
CA ILE A 28 -12.34 6.70 11.45
C ILE A 28 -13.69 7.26 11.01
N ASP A 29 -14.26 6.69 9.96
CA ASP A 29 -15.64 6.94 9.55
C ASP A 29 -16.48 5.70 9.90
N ILE A 30 -17.52 5.88 10.72
CA ILE A 30 -18.50 4.84 11.05
C ILE A 30 -19.81 5.20 10.38
N GLN A 31 -20.22 4.36 9.43
CA GLN A 31 -21.53 4.48 8.79
C GLN A 31 -22.56 3.71 9.60
N LYS A 32 -23.56 4.40 10.14
CA LYS A 32 -24.67 3.80 10.89
C LYS A 32 -25.76 3.28 9.96
N GLN A 33 -26.68 2.45 10.47
CA GLN A 33 -27.81 1.92 9.69
C GLN A 33 -28.76 2.98 9.13
N ASP A 34 -28.84 4.15 9.78
CA ASP A 34 -29.61 5.30 9.29
C ASP A 34 -28.87 6.12 8.22
N TYR A 35 -27.73 5.62 7.74
CA TYR A 35 -26.82 6.24 6.78
C TYR A 35 -26.11 7.50 7.29
N SER A 36 -26.26 7.87 8.56
CA SER A 36 -25.43 8.91 9.16
C SER A 36 -23.98 8.42 9.30
N ILE A 37 -23.05 9.37 9.25
CA ILE A 37 -21.61 9.12 9.40
C ILE A 37 -21.16 9.78 10.69
N GLU A 38 -20.56 8.97 11.57
CA GLU A 38 -19.80 9.45 12.70
C GLU A 38 -18.31 9.48 12.33
N HIS A 39 -17.66 10.62 12.54
CA HIS A 39 -16.27 10.86 12.14
C HIS A 39 -15.39 11.13 13.35
N TRP A 40 -14.31 10.37 13.46
CA TRP A 40 -13.25 10.56 14.45
C TRP A 40 -11.92 10.82 13.77
N GLU A 41 -11.10 11.67 14.38
CA GLU A 41 -9.76 12.01 13.87
C GLU A 41 -8.85 12.41 15.03
N GLY A 42 -7.55 12.23 14.81
CA GLY A 42 -6.52 12.63 15.77
C GLY A 42 -5.15 12.08 15.42
N LEU A 43 -4.27 12.01 16.42
CA LEU A 43 -2.95 11.41 16.30
C LEU A 43 -2.92 9.99 16.87
N PHE A 44 -2.09 9.14 16.30
CA PHE A 44 -1.84 7.79 16.79
C PHE A 44 -0.35 7.51 16.99
N THR A 45 -0.05 6.49 17.78
CA THR A 45 1.27 5.83 17.80
C THR A 45 1.07 4.33 17.76
N ALA A 46 2.03 3.61 17.20
CA ALA A 46 2.07 2.16 17.23
C ALA A 46 3.45 1.66 17.67
N ASN A 47 3.50 0.52 18.34
CA ASN A 47 4.70 -0.28 18.60
C ASN A 47 4.47 -1.70 18.03
N ASP A 48 5.20 -2.73 18.44
CA ASP A 48 5.12 -4.05 17.80
C ASP A 48 3.73 -4.74 17.89
N ASP A 49 2.96 -4.49 18.95
CA ASP A 49 1.70 -5.21 19.23
C ASP A 49 0.53 -4.31 19.65
N THR A 50 0.78 -3.01 19.77
CA THR A 50 -0.18 -2.05 20.32
C THR A 50 -0.26 -0.80 19.45
N ILE A 51 -1.49 -0.37 19.14
CA ILE A 51 -1.80 0.93 18.54
C ILE A 51 -2.62 1.75 19.53
N ILE A 52 -2.22 3.02 19.70
CA ILE A 52 -2.90 3.98 20.58
C ILE A 52 -3.47 5.09 19.70
N LEU A 53 -4.79 5.24 19.70
CA LEU A 53 -5.51 6.30 19.00
C LEU A 53 -5.87 7.43 19.95
N GLY A 54 -5.71 8.67 19.52
CA GLY A 54 -6.07 9.84 20.32
C GLY A 54 -5.01 10.18 21.37
N LEU A 55 -3.73 10.18 21.02
CA LEU A 55 -2.60 10.41 21.96
C LEU A 55 -2.76 11.63 22.88
N ASN A 56 -3.43 12.68 22.40
CA ASN A 56 -3.63 13.94 23.11
C ASN A 56 -5.09 14.14 23.59
N SER A 57 -5.93 13.11 23.58
CA SER A 57 -7.27 13.18 24.17
C SER A 57 -7.23 12.83 25.66
N ASP A 58 -8.25 13.26 26.40
CA ASP A 58 -8.45 12.87 27.81
C ASP A 58 -8.69 11.36 27.97
N GLU A 59 -9.10 10.70 26.88
CA GLU A 59 -9.40 9.27 26.80
C GLU A 59 -8.73 8.66 25.56
N PRO A 60 -7.41 8.34 25.62
CA PRO A 60 -6.73 7.64 24.54
C PRO A 60 -7.18 6.18 24.49
N GLN A 61 -7.32 5.64 23.28
CA GLN A 61 -7.80 4.27 23.07
C GLN A 61 -6.66 3.35 22.71
N VAL A 62 -6.49 2.30 23.51
CA VAL A 62 -5.41 1.34 23.37
C VAL A 62 -5.95 0.04 22.77
N TYR A 63 -5.38 -0.38 21.64
CA TYR A 63 -5.75 -1.61 20.94
C TYR A 63 -4.54 -2.51 20.80
N SER A 64 -4.70 -3.79 21.13
CA SER A 64 -3.80 -4.82 20.62
C SER A 64 -4.01 -4.94 19.11
N TYR A 65 -2.92 -5.05 18.35
CA TYR A 65 -3.00 -5.26 16.92
C TYR A 65 -2.12 -6.41 16.43
N SER A 66 -2.55 -6.97 15.30
CA SER A 66 -1.74 -7.86 14.48
C SER A 66 -2.14 -7.65 13.03
N GLY A 67 -1.26 -7.93 12.09
CA GLY A 67 -1.57 -7.71 10.69
C GLY A 67 -0.70 -8.53 9.77
N ASN A 68 -1.08 -8.49 8.50
CA ASN A 68 -0.24 -8.91 7.39
C ASN A 68 -0.34 -7.84 6.30
N HIS A 69 0.10 -8.13 5.08
CA HIS A 69 0.16 -7.17 4.00
C HIS A 69 -1.21 -6.60 3.55
N ASN A 70 -2.32 -7.28 3.82
CA ASN A 70 -3.67 -6.84 3.39
C ASN A 70 -4.71 -6.75 4.50
N MET A 71 -4.40 -7.20 5.71
CA MET A 71 -5.33 -7.21 6.84
C MET A 71 -4.69 -6.61 8.10
N LEU A 72 -5.51 -5.87 8.84
CA LEU A 72 -5.21 -5.35 10.16
C LEU A 72 -6.28 -5.84 11.14
N ASN A 73 -5.87 -6.54 12.18
CA ASN A 73 -6.73 -6.95 13.28
C ASN A 73 -6.50 -6.03 14.48
N LEU A 74 -7.55 -5.36 14.96
CA LEU A 74 -7.56 -4.51 16.16
C LEU A 74 -8.52 -5.10 17.20
N ASN A 75 -8.00 -5.63 18.31
CA ASN A 75 -8.81 -6.25 19.38
C ASN A 75 -9.87 -7.25 18.87
N GLY A 76 -9.56 -7.99 17.79
CA GLY A 76 -10.47 -8.97 17.17
C GLY A 76 -11.31 -8.44 16.01
N VAL A 77 -11.32 -7.13 15.76
CA VAL A 77 -11.95 -6.52 14.58
C VAL A 77 -10.97 -6.55 13.41
N VAL A 78 -11.34 -7.21 12.32
CA VAL A 78 -10.49 -7.33 11.13
C VAL A 78 -10.88 -6.29 10.09
N PHE A 79 -9.92 -5.46 9.73
CA PHE A 79 -9.96 -4.51 8.63
C PHE A 79 -9.20 -5.08 7.44
N THR A 80 -9.77 -4.95 6.25
CA THR A 80 -9.08 -5.26 4.99
C THR A 80 -8.64 -3.96 4.33
N LYS A 81 -7.38 -3.86 3.92
CA LYS A 81 -6.84 -2.67 3.24
C LYS A 81 -7.63 -2.42 1.95
N ALA A 82 -8.20 -1.22 1.83
CA ALA A 82 -9.01 -0.84 0.67
C ALA A 82 -8.12 -0.75 -0.58
N LEU A 83 -8.59 -1.31 -1.68
CA LEU A 83 -7.82 -1.43 -2.92
C LEU A 83 -8.13 -0.29 -3.87
N SER A 84 -7.10 0.47 -4.27
CA SER A 84 -7.14 1.16 -5.56
C SER A 84 -6.79 0.15 -6.64
N ASN A 85 -7.80 -0.54 -7.17
CA ASN A 85 -7.63 -1.65 -8.12
C ASN A 85 -7.06 -1.27 -9.49
N SER A 86 -6.84 0.03 -9.75
CA SER A 86 -6.35 0.48 -11.06
C SER A 86 -4.93 -0.01 -11.36
N LEU A 87 -4.09 -0.19 -10.34
CA LEU A 87 -2.69 -0.59 -10.53
C LEU A 87 -2.51 -2.12 -10.62
N ALA A 88 -3.41 -2.89 -10.00
CA ALA A 88 -3.35 -4.34 -10.03
C ALA A 88 -3.44 -4.88 -11.47
N GLY A 89 -2.57 -5.81 -11.83
CA GLY A 89 -2.47 -6.32 -13.18
C GLY A 89 -1.11 -6.93 -13.50
N ILE A 90 -0.99 -7.38 -14.75
CA ILE A 90 0.26 -7.85 -15.33
C ILE A 90 0.74 -6.75 -16.27
N TRP A 91 1.98 -6.33 -16.10
CA TRP A 91 2.61 -5.24 -16.82
C TRP A 91 3.88 -5.76 -17.49
N SER A 92 4.10 -5.39 -18.74
CA SER A 92 5.29 -5.78 -19.51
C SER A 92 5.91 -4.55 -20.14
N SER A 93 7.23 -4.43 -20.04
CA SER A 93 7.99 -3.32 -20.59
C SER A 93 7.82 -3.19 -22.10
N VAL A 94 7.54 -1.98 -22.54
CA VAL A 94 7.66 -1.51 -23.93
C VAL A 94 9.07 -0.95 -24.15
N SER A 95 9.58 -0.21 -23.16
CA SER A 95 10.91 0.36 -23.16
C SER A 95 11.47 0.41 -21.75
N VAL A 96 12.76 0.17 -21.63
CA VAL A 96 13.55 0.38 -20.42
C VAL A 96 14.79 1.18 -20.81
N SER A 97 15.10 2.21 -20.05
CA SER A 97 16.26 3.08 -20.23
C SER A 97 16.81 3.51 -18.88
N GLY A 98 18.04 4.00 -18.84
CA GLY A 98 18.64 4.51 -17.61
C GLY A 98 20.12 4.79 -17.79
N ASP A 99 20.67 5.56 -16.87
CA ASP A 99 22.10 5.89 -16.84
C ASP A 99 22.94 4.73 -16.26
N ASP A 100 22.31 3.81 -15.51
CA ASP A 100 22.94 2.58 -15.06
C ASP A 100 23.19 1.62 -16.24
N LYS A 101 24.40 1.03 -16.28
CA LYS A 101 24.74 -0.05 -17.21
C LYS A 101 23.78 -1.23 -17.09
N HIS A 102 23.29 -1.51 -15.89
CA HIS A 102 22.30 -2.57 -15.68
C HIS A 102 21.00 -2.28 -16.42
N ALA A 103 20.53 -1.04 -16.47
CA ALA A 103 19.32 -0.66 -17.20
C ALA A 103 19.47 -0.84 -18.72
N GLN A 104 20.68 -0.62 -19.25
CA GLN A 104 20.99 -0.79 -20.68
C GLN A 104 21.02 -2.26 -21.13
N ASP A 105 21.27 -3.19 -20.21
CA ASP A 105 21.31 -4.62 -20.50
C ASP A 105 19.94 -5.30 -20.42
N ILE A 106 18.90 -4.59 -19.93
CA ILE A 106 17.53 -5.10 -19.79
C ILE A 106 16.88 -5.26 -21.16
N ALA A 107 16.60 -6.50 -21.54
CA ALA A 107 15.84 -6.82 -22.75
C ALA A 107 14.33 -6.81 -22.49
N ARG A 108 13.90 -7.23 -21.29
CA ARG A 108 12.50 -7.28 -20.88
C ARG A 108 12.36 -7.16 -19.38
N MET A 109 11.31 -6.46 -18.98
CA MET A 109 10.88 -6.32 -17.59
C MET A 109 9.38 -6.62 -17.49
N ASP A 110 9.00 -7.55 -16.63
CA ASP A 110 7.61 -7.88 -16.32
C ASP A 110 7.32 -7.57 -14.83
N LEU A 111 6.22 -6.89 -14.56
CA LEU A 111 5.76 -6.57 -13.22
C LEU A 111 4.32 -7.08 -13.03
N ILE A 112 4.12 -7.95 -12.05
CA ILE A 112 2.81 -8.47 -11.66
C ILE A 112 2.47 -7.84 -10.32
N LEU A 113 1.38 -7.09 -10.27
CA LEU A 113 0.84 -6.47 -9.05
C LEU A 113 -0.49 -7.12 -8.73
N GLN A 114 -0.55 -7.87 -7.63
CA GLN A 114 -1.77 -8.54 -7.21
C GLN A 114 -2.64 -7.62 -6.34
N PRO A 115 -3.97 -7.75 -6.41
CA PRO A 115 -4.87 -6.97 -5.57
C PRO A 115 -4.66 -7.18 -4.06
N ASP A 116 -3.92 -8.20 -3.63
CA ASP A 116 -3.57 -8.43 -2.23
C ASP A 116 -2.20 -7.84 -1.86
N PHE A 117 -1.67 -6.87 -2.60
CA PHE A 117 -0.38 -6.23 -2.32
C PHE A 117 0.85 -7.13 -2.49
N VAL A 118 0.71 -8.30 -3.11
CA VAL A 118 1.85 -9.13 -3.49
C VAL A 118 2.33 -8.73 -4.88
N PHE A 119 3.65 -8.65 -5.07
CA PHE A 119 4.22 -8.43 -6.39
C PHE A 119 5.12 -9.58 -6.86
N THR A 120 5.33 -9.64 -8.16
CA THR A 120 6.45 -10.35 -8.78
C THR A 120 7.06 -9.48 -9.85
N PHE A 121 8.36 -9.27 -9.77
CA PHE A 121 9.16 -8.48 -10.67
C PHE A 121 10.19 -9.38 -11.35
N ARG A 122 10.20 -9.39 -12.68
CA ARG A 122 11.12 -10.20 -13.48
C ARG A 122 11.85 -9.30 -14.45
N VAL A 123 13.17 -9.43 -14.47
CA VAL A 123 14.04 -8.75 -15.43
C VAL A 123 14.84 -9.82 -16.18
N SER A 124 14.87 -9.73 -17.51
CA SER A 124 15.74 -10.55 -18.34
C SER A 124 16.70 -9.69 -19.16
N SER A 125 17.95 -10.13 -19.24
CA SER A 125 18.99 -9.47 -20.02
C SER A 125 19.00 -9.93 -21.47
N SER A 126 19.67 -9.16 -22.33
CA SER A 126 19.92 -9.54 -23.72
C SER A 126 20.73 -10.84 -23.87
N GLU A 127 21.54 -11.20 -22.87
CA GLU A 127 22.31 -12.45 -22.82
C GLU A 127 21.52 -13.66 -22.29
N GLY A 128 20.26 -13.45 -21.88
CA GLY A 128 19.36 -14.49 -21.39
C GLY A 128 19.46 -14.80 -19.91
N SER A 129 20.16 -13.96 -19.12
CA SER A 129 20.12 -14.06 -17.65
C SER A 129 18.79 -13.50 -17.12
N GLU A 130 18.22 -14.13 -16.10
CA GLU A 130 16.98 -13.68 -15.47
C GLU A 130 17.17 -13.43 -13.97
N ALA A 131 16.55 -12.35 -13.48
CA ALA A 131 16.38 -12.06 -12.07
C ALA A 131 14.88 -11.98 -11.75
N ILE A 132 14.47 -12.59 -10.64
CA ILE A 132 13.07 -12.60 -10.19
C ILE A 132 13.03 -12.22 -8.72
N HIS A 133 12.26 -11.17 -8.41
CA HIS A 133 11.95 -10.75 -7.05
C HIS A 133 10.45 -10.87 -6.80
N SER A 134 10.09 -11.31 -5.59
CA SER A 134 8.71 -11.37 -5.14
C SER A 134 8.66 -10.88 -3.70
N GLY A 135 7.55 -10.24 -3.36
CA GLY A 135 7.39 -9.64 -2.04
C GLY A 135 6.08 -8.90 -1.94
N VAL A 136 6.05 -7.84 -1.15
CA VAL A 136 4.87 -6.99 -0.94
C VAL A 136 5.12 -5.59 -1.46
N TYR A 137 4.08 -4.93 -1.94
CA TYR A 137 4.17 -3.56 -2.41
C TYR A 137 3.18 -2.65 -1.69
N TYR A 138 3.52 -1.38 -1.60
CA TYR A 138 2.59 -0.33 -1.20
C TYR A 138 2.79 0.91 -2.05
N THR A 139 1.80 1.80 -2.02
CA THR A 139 1.84 3.09 -2.71
C THR A 139 1.67 4.21 -1.70
N GLU A 140 2.44 5.26 -1.85
CA GLU A 140 2.32 6.50 -1.08
C GLU A 140 2.44 7.67 -2.05
N ASP A 141 1.38 8.49 -2.16
CA ASP A 141 1.27 9.52 -3.18
C ASP A 141 1.51 8.99 -4.61
N ASP A 142 2.60 9.41 -5.26
CA ASP A 142 3.06 8.95 -6.57
C ASP A 142 4.20 7.94 -6.49
N HIS A 143 4.55 7.44 -5.31
CA HIS A 143 5.55 6.40 -5.11
C HIS A 143 4.93 5.01 -5.07
N ILE A 144 5.64 4.05 -5.65
CA ILE A 144 5.44 2.61 -5.44
C ILE A 144 6.71 2.02 -4.84
N VAL A 145 6.54 1.38 -3.69
CA VAL A 145 7.64 0.72 -2.98
C VAL A 145 7.45 -0.79 -3.04
N LEU A 146 8.47 -1.50 -3.50
CA LEU A 146 8.54 -2.95 -3.61
C LEU A 146 9.46 -3.50 -2.53
N LEU A 147 8.91 -4.18 -1.51
CA LEU A 147 9.65 -4.76 -0.40
C LEU A 147 9.82 -6.27 -0.61
N TYR A 148 11.06 -6.77 -0.61
CA TYR A 148 11.38 -8.19 -0.76
C TYR A 148 12.49 -8.60 0.22
N GLN A 149 12.78 -9.89 0.30
CA GLN A 149 13.60 -10.46 1.39
C GLN A 149 14.96 -9.78 1.58
N ASP A 150 15.61 -9.37 0.50
CA ASP A 150 16.99 -8.88 0.48
C ASP A 150 17.10 -7.39 0.12
N GLY A 151 15.98 -6.65 0.10
CA GLY A 151 16.02 -5.23 -0.23
C GLY A 151 14.65 -4.60 -0.50
N GLU A 152 14.71 -3.35 -0.92
CA GLU A 152 13.56 -2.57 -1.35
C GLU A 152 13.89 -1.82 -2.64
N HIS A 153 12.86 -1.58 -3.45
CA HIS A 153 12.92 -0.66 -4.57
C HIS A 153 11.85 0.41 -4.40
N ASP A 154 12.26 1.67 -4.46
CA ASP A 154 11.39 2.83 -4.51
C ASP A 154 11.43 3.40 -5.93
N ALA A 155 10.26 3.71 -6.47
CA ALA A 155 10.10 4.37 -7.75
C ALA A 155 8.89 5.30 -7.71
N THR A 156 8.96 6.43 -8.39
CA THR A 156 7.76 7.18 -8.74
C THR A 156 7.02 6.47 -9.87
N TYR A 157 5.70 6.58 -9.90
CA TYR A 157 4.88 5.98 -10.94
C TYR A 157 3.80 6.92 -11.46
N THR A 158 3.47 6.76 -12.75
CA THR A 158 2.26 7.34 -13.35
C THR A 158 1.47 6.26 -14.05
N LEU A 159 0.14 6.36 -13.98
CA LEU A 159 -0.77 5.38 -14.54
C LEU A 159 -1.78 6.06 -15.48
N ASP A 160 -1.68 5.77 -16.78
CA ASP A 160 -2.68 6.14 -17.78
C ASP A 160 -3.32 4.87 -18.38
N GLN A 161 -4.42 4.44 -17.76
CA GLN A 161 -5.19 3.24 -18.13
C GLN A 161 -4.35 1.94 -18.16
N ASP A 162 -3.83 1.62 -19.33
CA ASP A 162 -3.07 0.41 -19.66
C ASP A 162 -1.59 0.73 -19.89
N GLU A 163 -1.13 1.95 -19.58
CA GLU A 163 0.27 2.37 -19.57
C GLU A 163 0.70 2.75 -18.14
N LEU A 164 1.74 2.07 -17.65
CA LEU A 164 2.38 2.33 -16.36
C LEU A 164 3.80 2.81 -16.63
N THR A 165 4.15 3.99 -16.14
CA THR A 165 5.53 4.48 -16.15
C THR A 165 6.12 4.36 -14.76
N LEU A 166 7.35 3.87 -14.65
CA LEU A 166 8.12 3.77 -13.43
C LEU A 166 9.44 4.54 -13.60
N GLU A 167 9.81 5.33 -12.60
CA GLU A 167 11.06 6.08 -12.56
C GLU A 167 11.73 5.90 -11.19
N VAL A 168 12.94 5.34 -11.19
CA VAL A 168 13.79 5.24 -10.00
C VAL A 168 14.56 6.56 -9.84
N GLU A 169 14.81 6.96 -8.58
CA GLU A 169 15.53 8.19 -8.26
C GLU A 169 16.83 8.37 -9.07
N ASP A 170 17.20 9.62 -9.31
CA ASP A 170 18.37 10.04 -10.07
C ASP A 170 18.46 9.54 -11.53
N GLY A 171 17.38 8.98 -12.07
CA GLY A 171 17.32 8.54 -13.47
C GLY A 171 18.03 7.20 -13.73
N ASP A 172 18.33 6.45 -12.67
CA ASP A 172 18.98 5.13 -12.74
C ASP A 172 18.18 4.15 -13.61
N MET A 173 16.85 4.23 -13.55
CA MET A 173 15.96 3.45 -14.38
C MET A 173 14.66 4.20 -14.68
N PHE A 174 14.28 4.20 -15.95
CA PHE A 174 12.99 4.64 -16.46
C PHE A 174 12.38 3.52 -17.30
N ALA A 175 11.15 3.11 -16.97
CA ALA A 175 10.45 2.03 -17.66
C ALA A 175 9.03 2.43 -18.02
N VAL A 176 8.63 2.14 -19.26
CA VAL A 176 7.25 2.25 -19.72
C VAL A 176 6.72 0.84 -19.93
N LEU A 177 5.62 0.49 -19.27
CA LEU A 177 5.01 -0.83 -19.32
C LEU A 177 3.57 -0.75 -19.82
N ASN A 178 3.18 -1.73 -20.63
CA ASN A 178 1.80 -1.92 -21.02
C ASN A 178 1.14 -3.03 -20.21
N ARG A 179 -0.14 -2.84 -19.88
CA ARG A 179 -0.97 -3.86 -19.27
C ARG A 179 -1.20 -5.01 -20.25
N ILE A 180 -0.96 -6.22 -19.79
CA ILE A 180 -1.27 -7.45 -20.51
C ILE A 180 -2.74 -7.82 -20.27
N ARG A 181 -3.47 -8.08 -21.35
CA ARG A 181 -4.88 -8.48 -21.35
C ARG A 181 -5.05 -9.99 -21.54
#